data_AF-A0A1V4AV02-F1
#
_entry.id   AF-A0A1V4AV02-F1
#
_cell.length_a   1.000
_cell.length_b   1.000
_cell.length_c   1.000
_cell.angle_alpha   90.00
_cell.angle_beta   90.00
_cell.angle_gamma   90.00
#
_symmetry.space_group_name_H-M   'P 1'
#
loop_
_entity.id
_entity.type
_entity.pdbx_description
1 polymer ?
#
loop_
_entity_poly.entity_id
_entity_poly.type
_entity_poly.pdbx_seq_one_letter_code
_entity_poly.pdbx_strand_id
1 'polypeptide(L)'
;MIYKYFKINKNSISNLVRNELYCQNYKSFNDPFECWFILKEGIPHPEKERERFESVCKAWGYPSDKMDSGFEDYFLYMEELETYQPDIQGYVDRAKISCFSKEVGNLLMWSHYANGLRGFCVEFDEKLLLSEDKERNASIIPVSYIEQPAVVDKMLYSLANDQVWYNEMALEEEPNGNYVNEYKQGLKDARQLLKNLYKKTIASKPIQWKYEKEVRLIIYSENDSSAGEFFHFPSTAIKSVIVGEKIDAKFKETISQIIDMKRLPILKKMAKRNPTSYQIEFEPFN
;
A
#
# COMPACT_ATOMS: atom_id res chain seq x y z
N MET A 1 -10.27 10.23 -5.57
CA MET A 1 -9.69 9.83 -6.87
C MET A 1 -8.21 9.54 -6.72
N ILE A 2 -7.69 8.65 -7.56
CA ILE A 2 -6.26 8.34 -7.71
C ILE A 2 -5.91 8.24 -9.20
N TYR A 3 -4.67 8.53 -9.56
CA TYR A 3 -4.24 8.73 -10.94
C TYR A 3 -3.13 7.76 -11.32
N LYS A 4 -3.28 7.02 -12.42
CA LYS A 4 -2.23 6.15 -12.95
C LYS A 4 -1.74 6.66 -14.29
N TYR A 5 -0.44 6.92 -14.37
CA TYR A 5 0.23 7.43 -15.56
C TYR A 5 0.80 6.27 -16.38
N PHE A 6 0.68 6.38 -17.70
CA PHE A 6 1.09 5.35 -18.63
C PHE A 6 1.92 5.93 -19.78
N LYS A 7 3.06 5.31 -20.03
CA LYS A 7 3.72 5.35 -21.33
C LYS A 7 2.89 4.52 -22.30
N ILE A 8 2.80 4.94 -23.56
CA ILE A 8 2.12 4.15 -24.60
C ILE A 8 2.92 2.90 -24.91
N ASN A 9 2.32 1.73 -24.68
CA ASN A 9 2.77 0.44 -25.18
C ASN A 9 1.58 -0.54 -25.26
N LYS A 10 1.80 -1.76 -25.77
CA LYS A 10 0.74 -2.77 -25.90
C LYS A 10 0.07 -3.10 -24.55
N ASN A 11 0.85 -3.17 -23.48
CA ASN A 11 0.34 -3.51 -22.15
C ASN A 11 -0.54 -2.39 -21.58
N SER A 12 -0.13 -1.12 -21.71
CA SER A 12 -0.94 0.01 -21.22
C SER A 12 -2.30 0.12 -21.93
N ILE A 13 -2.35 -0.18 -23.22
CA ILE A 13 -3.60 -0.21 -23.99
C ILE A 13 -4.45 -1.43 -23.59
N SER A 14 -3.82 -2.60 -23.44
CA SER A 14 -4.50 -3.82 -22.99
C SER A 14 -5.18 -3.61 -21.62
N ASN A 15 -4.52 -2.92 -20.69
CA ASN A 15 -5.08 -2.59 -19.38
C ASN A 15 -6.41 -1.82 -19.49
N LEU A 16 -6.49 -0.84 -20.38
CA LEU A 16 -7.73 -0.10 -20.63
C LEU A 16 -8.81 -0.99 -21.25
N VAL A 17 -8.46 -1.84 -22.23
CA VAL A 17 -9.41 -2.72 -22.91
C VAL A 17 -10.00 -3.74 -21.94
N ARG A 18 -9.15 -4.38 -21.14
CA ARG A 18 -9.52 -5.51 -20.27
C ARG A 18 -10.01 -5.11 -18.88
N ASN A 19 -9.86 -3.83 -18.51
CA ASN A 19 -10.07 -3.36 -17.13
C ASN A 19 -9.18 -4.10 -16.13
N GLU A 20 -7.91 -4.18 -16.46
CA GLU A 20 -6.90 -4.86 -15.66
C GLU A 20 -5.77 -3.90 -15.31
N LEU A 21 -5.24 -4.05 -14.10
CA LEU A 21 -4.03 -3.38 -13.64
C LEU A 21 -2.95 -4.42 -13.45
N TYR A 22 -1.82 -4.22 -14.14
CA TYR A 22 -0.63 -5.00 -13.86
C TYR A 22 -0.01 -4.56 -12.52
N CYS A 23 0.00 -5.47 -11.56
CA CYS A 23 0.65 -5.35 -10.27
C CYS A 23 1.96 -6.14 -10.32
N GLN A 24 3.09 -5.46 -10.14
CA GLN A 24 4.41 -6.08 -10.24
C GLN A 24 5.02 -6.33 -8.86
N ASN A 25 5.94 -7.28 -8.75
CA ASN A 25 6.74 -7.43 -7.54
C ASN A 25 7.66 -6.21 -7.35
N TYR A 26 7.96 -5.88 -6.09
CA TYR A 26 8.77 -4.72 -5.72
C TYR A 26 10.17 -4.73 -6.35
N LYS A 27 10.74 -5.92 -6.61
CA LYS A 27 12.06 -6.11 -7.23
C LYS A 27 12.14 -5.58 -8.68
N SER A 28 11.00 -5.31 -9.32
CA SER A 28 10.92 -4.80 -10.69
C SER A 28 10.79 -3.26 -10.79
N PHE A 29 10.73 -2.56 -9.66
CA PHE A 29 10.66 -1.09 -9.65
C PHE A 29 12.02 -0.46 -9.92
N ASN A 30 11.99 0.80 -10.35
CA ASN A 30 13.18 1.59 -10.67
C ASN A 30 13.84 2.22 -9.42
N ASP A 31 13.14 2.27 -8.28
CA ASP A 31 13.71 2.73 -7.02
C ASP A 31 14.53 1.60 -6.37
N PRO A 32 15.85 1.76 -6.18
CA PRO A 32 16.67 0.73 -5.54
C PRO A 32 16.35 0.53 -4.04
N PHE A 33 15.58 1.43 -3.44
CA PHE A 33 15.13 1.35 -2.05
C PHE A 33 13.67 0.90 -1.92
N GLU A 34 13.08 0.37 -3.00
CA GLU A 34 11.69 -0.06 -3.02
C GLU A 34 11.42 -1.14 -1.95
N CYS A 35 10.41 -0.92 -1.10
CA CYS A 35 10.06 -1.78 0.02
C CYS A 35 11.23 -2.12 0.97
N TRP A 36 12.24 -1.24 1.07
CA TRP A 36 13.35 -1.42 2.00
C TRP A 36 13.00 -0.96 3.41
N PHE A 37 13.31 -1.80 4.39
CA PHE A 37 13.15 -1.52 5.82
C PHE A 37 14.28 -2.20 6.61
N ILE A 38 14.50 -1.73 7.83
CA ILE A 38 15.38 -2.36 8.82
C ILE A 38 14.52 -3.31 9.66
N LEU A 39 14.84 -4.59 9.61
CA LEU A 39 14.22 -5.60 10.47
C LEU A 39 15.00 -5.69 11.78
N LYS A 40 14.31 -5.47 12.91
CA LYS A 40 14.82 -5.76 14.26
C LYS A 40 14.30 -7.11 14.73
N GLU A 41 15.19 -7.93 15.25
CA GLU A 41 14.91 -9.30 15.70
C GLU A 41 15.42 -9.54 17.13
N GLY A 42 15.09 -10.71 17.69
CA GLY A 42 15.45 -11.12 19.05
C GLY A 42 14.57 -10.51 20.13
N ILE A 43 14.70 -11.01 21.36
CA ILE A 43 13.97 -10.52 22.53
C ILE A 43 14.68 -9.27 23.10
N PRO A 44 14.00 -8.12 23.24
CA PRO A 44 14.64 -6.92 23.78
C PRO A 44 15.01 -7.07 25.25
N HIS A 45 16.29 -6.89 25.57
CA HIS A 45 16.73 -6.98 26.96
C HIS A 45 16.26 -5.74 27.76
N PRO A 46 15.60 -5.91 28.93
CA PRO A 46 15.01 -4.81 29.70
C PRO A 46 15.98 -3.66 30.01
N GLU A 47 17.23 -4.01 30.34
CA GLU A 47 18.25 -3.02 30.71
C GLU A 47 19.05 -2.45 29.53
N LYS A 48 19.27 -3.24 28.47
CA LYS A 48 20.16 -2.84 27.35
C LYS A 48 19.39 -2.19 26.21
N GLU A 49 18.11 -2.52 26.07
CA GLU A 49 17.22 -2.08 24.99
C GLU A 49 15.93 -1.48 25.57
N ARG A 50 16.05 -0.64 26.61
CA ARG A 50 14.92 -0.13 27.40
C ARG A 50 13.75 0.40 26.57
N GLU A 51 13.99 1.22 25.55
CA GLU A 51 12.91 1.77 24.70
C GLU A 51 12.16 0.69 23.91
N ARG A 52 12.89 -0.33 23.44
CA ARG A 52 12.31 -1.46 22.69
C ARG A 52 11.54 -2.38 23.63
N PHE A 53 12.10 -2.66 24.80
CA PHE A 53 11.44 -3.39 25.89
C PHE A 53 10.13 -2.71 26.32
N GLU A 54 10.17 -1.40 26.60
CA GLU A 54 8.97 -0.63 26.97
C GLU A 54 7.91 -0.64 25.87
N SER A 55 8.33 -0.62 24.60
CA SER A 55 7.40 -0.75 23.46
C SER A 55 6.73 -2.13 23.41
N VAL A 56 7.49 -3.20 23.71
CA VAL A 56 6.96 -4.57 23.80
C VAL A 56 6.00 -4.71 24.98
N CYS A 57 6.38 -4.30 26.18
CA CYS A 57 5.49 -4.29 27.35
C CYS A 57 4.18 -3.52 27.10
N LYS A 58 4.28 -2.36 26.45
CA LYS A 58 3.10 -1.59 26.06
C LYS A 58 2.20 -2.34 25.09
N ALA A 59 2.79 -2.97 24.06
CA ALA A 59 2.03 -3.76 23.08
C ALA A 59 1.39 -5.00 23.73
N TRP A 60 2.02 -5.57 24.76
CA TRP A 60 1.51 -6.71 25.52
C TRP A 60 0.31 -6.32 26.41
N GLY A 61 0.15 -5.03 26.72
CA GLY A 61 -0.82 -4.58 27.72
C GLY A 61 -0.36 -4.82 29.16
N TYR A 62 0.91 -5.16 29.36
CA TYR A 62 1.53 -5.38 30.67
C TYR A 62 2.61 -4.31 30.91
N PRO A 63 2.29 -3.24 31.66
CA PRO A 63 3.22 -2.13 31.90
C PRO A 63 4.51 -2.58 32.58
N SER A 64 5.65 -2.05 32.13
CA SER A 64 6.98 -2.43 32.63
C SER A 64 7.20 -2.10 34.11
N ASP A 65 6.50 -1.10 34.63
CA ASP A 65 6.53 -0.66 36.04
C ASP A 65 5.75 -1.59 36.98
N LYS A 66 4.95 -2.52 36.46
CA LYS A 66 4.19 -3.50 37.24
C LYS A 66 4.86 -4.89 37.28
N MET A 67 6.07 -5.00 36.74
CA MET A 67 6.77 -6.27 36.58
C MET A 67 7.62 -6.57 37.82
N ASP A 68 7.03 -7.27 38.79
CA ASP A 68 7.62 -7.50 40.11
C ASP A 68 8.61 -8.70 40.15
N SER A 69 8.58 -9.60 39.15
CA SER A 69 9.19 -10.94 39.17
C SER A 69 10.50 -11.09 38.35
N GLY A 70 11.36 -10.07 38.30
CA GLY A 70 12.72 -10.24 37.73
C GLY A 70 12.78 -10.58 36.23
N PHE A 71 11.75 -10.22 35.47
CA PHE A 71 11.61 -10.45 34.01
C PHE A 71 11.51 -11.92 33.58
N GLU A 72 11.38 -12.89 34.48
CA GLU A 72 11.31 -14.31 34.12
C GLU A 72 10.06 -14.61 33.27
N ASP A 73 8.88 -14.15 33.72
CA ASP A 73 7.62 -14.30 32.97
C ASP A 73 7.67 -13.60 31.59
N TYR A 74 8.39 -12.48 31.53
CA TYR A 74 8.62 -11.76 30.28
C TYR A 74 9.43 -12.60 29.30
N PHE A 75 10.59 -13.13 29.72
CA PHE A 75 11.43 -13.93 28.84
C PHE A 75 10.71 -15.21 28.42
N LEU A 76 10.04 -15.90 29.34
CA LEU A 76 9.28 -17.12 29.03
C LEU A 76 8.24 -16.88 27.93
N TYR A 77 7.45 -15.81 28.06
CA TYR A 77 6.41 -15.49 27.08
C TYR A 77 6.99 -14.99 25.74
N MET A 78 8.07 -14.20 25.76
CA MET A 78 8.72 -13.75 24.52
C MET A 78 9.45 -14.89 23.79
N GLU A 79 10.01 -15.85 24.51
CA GLU A 79 10.62 -17.07 23.95
C GLU A 79 9.55 -17.93 23.27
N GLU A 80 8.36 -18.05 23.87
CA GLU A 80 7.22 -18.71 23.22
C GLU A 80 6.85 -18.00 21.90
N LEU A 81 6.69 -16.67 21.91
CA LEU A 81 6.41 -15.86 20.72
C LEU A 81 7.51 -15.96 19.63
N GLU A 82 8.75 -16.24 20.03
CA GLU A 82 9.86 -16.42 19.10
C GLU A 82 9.73 -17.72 18.27
N THR A 83 9.01 -18.73 18.77
CA THR A 83 8.85 -20.01 18.09
C THR A 83 7.90 -19.98 16.89
N TYR A 84 6.99 -18.99 16.80
CA TYR A 84 6.00 -18.85 15.72
C TYR A 84 6.03 -17.47 15.05
N GLN A 85 7.21 -16.86 14.94
CA GLN A 85 7.34 -15.54 14.33
C GLN A 85 6.92 -15.52 12.85
N PRO A 86 6.32 -14.40 12.39
CA PRO A 86 5.91 -14.24 11.01
C PRO A 86 7.09 -14.15 10.05
N ASP A 87 6.91 -14.72 8.85
CA ASP A 87 7.80 -14.51 7.70
C ASP A 87 7.51 -13.15 7.02
N ILE A 88 8.00 -12.09 7.65
CA ILE A 88 7.80 -10.70 7.19
C ILE A 88 8.33 -10.51 5.77
N GLN A 89 9.51 -11.06 5.46
CA GLN A 89 10.10 -10.91 4.13
C GLN A 89 9.29 -11.67 3.07
N GLY A 90 8.82 -12.89 3.37
CA GLY A 90 7.96 -13.63 2.46
C GLY A 90 6.64 -12.90 2.16
N TYR A 91 6.05 -12.20 3.13
CA TYR A 91 4.87 -11.36 2.86
C TYR A 91 5.19 -10.24 1.86
N VAL A 92 6.34 -9.58 2.00
CA VAL A 92 6.79 -8.53 1.07
C VAL A 92 7.08 -9.10 -0.32
N ASP A 93 7.69 -10.28 -0.39
CA ASP A 93 8.01 -10.96 -1.65
C ASP A 93 6.74 -11.42 -2.40
N ARG A 94 5.70 -11.83 -1.68
CA ARG A 94 4.40 -12.21 -2.28
C ARG A 94 3.55 -11.01 -2.68
N ALA A 95 3.83 -9.81 -2.17
CA ALA A 95 3.07 -8.62 -2.52
C ALA A 95 3.30 -8.22 -3.99
N LYS A 96 2.20 -7.92 -4.69
CA LYS A 96 2.20 -7.34 -6.04
C LYS A 96 1.59 -5.95 -5.97
N ILE A 97 2.29 -4.98 -6.56
CA ILE A 97 2.04 -3.56 -6.37
C ILE A 97 1.74 -2.89 -7.72
N SER A 98 0.67 -2.10 -7.75
CA SER A 98 0.43 -1.11 -8.79
C SER A 98 0.33 0.27 -8.17
N CYS A 99 1.17 1.20 -8.65
CA CYS A 99 1.26 2.54 -8.10
C CYS A 99 0.38 3.56 -8.83
N PHE A 100 -0.12 4.51 -8.06
CA PHE A 100 -0.93 5.66 -8.43
C PHE A 100 -0.40 6.91 -7.75
N SER A 101 -0.88 8.08 -8.16
CA SER A 101 -0.65 9.35 -7.48
C SER A 101 -1.97 9.95 -7.01
N LYS A 102 -1.93 10.78 -5.95
CA LYS A 102 -3.02 11.69 -5.59
C LYS A 102 -3.04 12.98 -6.44
N GLU A 103 -2.03 13.21 -7.28
CA GLU A 103 -1.93 14.40 -8.13
C GLU A 103 -1.93 14.06 -9.61
N VAL A 104 -2.73 14.82 -10.37
CA VAL A 104 -2.82 14.72 -11.83
C VAL A 104 -1.95 15.76 -12.55
N GLY A 105 -1.68 16.90 -11.92
CA GLY A 105 -0.95 18.03 -12.52
C GLY A 105 0.57 18.01 -12.30
N ASN A 106 1.10 16.97 -11.66
CA ASN A 106 2.51 16.93 -11.29
C ASN A 106 3.40 16.76 -12.54
N LEU A 107 4.29 17.73 -12.77
CA LEU A 107 5.14 17.78 -13.95
C LEU A 107 6.09 16.58 -14.04
N LEU A 108 6.65 16.14 -12.92
CA LEU A 108 7.57 15.01 -12.87
C LEU A 108 6.84 13.70 -13.16
N MET A 109 5.59 13.55 -12.69
CA MET A 109 4.77 12.39 -13.02
C MET A 109 4.50 12.28 -14.53
N TRP A 110 4.10 13.37 -15.18
CA TRP A 110 3.92 13.39 -16.63
C TRP A 110 5.23 13.15 -17.39
N SER A 111 6.34 13.67 -16.88
CA SER A 111 7.66 13.52 -17.49
C SER A 111 8.15 12.08 -17.47
N HIS A 112 8.15 11.43 -16.29
CA HIS A 112 8.70 10.09 -16.12
C HIS A 112 7.73 8.98 -16.51
N TYR A 113 6.47 9.07 -16.09
CA TYR A 113 5.52 7.97 -16.18
C TYR A 113 4.53 8.09 -17.36
N ALA A 114 4.37 9.28 -17.95
CA ALA A 114 3.62 9.50 -19.18
C ALA A 114 4.50 10.02 -20.34
N ASN A 115 5.79 9.69 -20.32
CA ASN A 115 6.74 9.96 -21.41
C ASN A 115 6.78 11.42 -21.89
N GLY A 116 6.74 12.37 -20.95
CA GLY A 116 6.78 13.81 -21.24
C GLY A 116 5.59 14.28 -22.08
N LEU A 117 4.37 13.97 -21.61
CA LEU A 117 3.09 14.28 -22.28
C LEU A 117 2.84 13.53 -23.60
N ARG A 118 3.59 12.45 -23.89
CA ARG A 118 3.32 11.55 -25.03
C ARG A 118 2.48 10.33 -24.64
N GLY A 119 2.24 10.17 -23.35
CA GLY A 119 1.44 9.13 -22.74
C GLY A 119 0.03 9.59 -22.38
N PHE A 120 -0.57 8.88 -21.44
CA PHE A 120 -1.89 9.20 -20.90
C PHE A 120 -1.93 8.91 -19.40
N CYS A 121 -2.97 9.40 -18.74
CA CYS A 121 -3.27 9.17 -17.34
C CYS A 121 -4.72 8.70 -17.22
N VAL A 122 -4.99 7.78 -16.31
CA VAL A 122 -6.34 7.31 -16.00
C VAL A 122 -6.69 7.71 -14.57
N GLU A 123 -7.83 8.36 -14.41
CA GLU A 123 -8.40 8.75 -13.13
C GLU A 123 -9.36 7.68 -12.65
N PHE A 124 -9.10 7.16 -11.45
CA PHE A 124 -9.88 6.11 -10.81
C PHE A 124 -10.59 6.61 -9.55
N ASP A 125 -11.80 6.10 -9.34
CA ASP A 125 -12.46 6.11 -8.04
C ASP A 125 -11.93 4.97 -7.17
N GLU A 126 -11.32 5.34 -6.06
CA GLU A 126 -10.65 4.43 -5.13
C GLU A 126 -11.60 3.38 -4.54
N LYS A 127 -12.85 3.77 -4.25
CA LYS A 127 -13.83 2.86 -3.63
C LYS A 127 -14.33 1.83 -4.64
N LEU A 128 -14.60 2.29 -5.86
CA LEU A 128 -15.04 1.40 -6.94
C LEU A 128 -13.90 0.50 -7.44
N LEU A 129 -12.65 0.95 -7.34
CA LEU A 129 -11.51 0.14 -7.76
C LEU A 129 -11.43 -1.19 -7.00
N LEU A 130 -11.80 -1.19 -5.70
CA LEU A 130 -11.80 -2.38 -4.85
C LEU A 130 -13.14 -3.10 -4.79
N SER A 131 -14.22 -2.59 -5.41
CA SER A 131 -15.57 -3.09 -5.15
C SER A 131 -15.86 -4.49 -5.70
N GLU A 132 -15.01 -4.99 -6.61
CA GLU A 132 -15.12 -6.35 -7.15
C GLU A 132 -13.99 -7.27 -6.63
N ASP A 133 -13.14 -6.80 -5.72
CA ASP A 133 -12.18 -7.69 -5.07
C ASP A 133 -12.92 -8.63 -4.12
N LYS A 134 -12.90 -9.92 -4.43
CA LYS A 134 -13.56 -10.97 -3.65
C LYS A 134 -12.59 -11.90 -2.95
N GLU A 135 -11.33 -11.93 -3.37
CA GLU A 135 -10.43 -13.06 -3.09
C GLU A 135 -8.97 -12.64 -2.80
N ARG A 136 -8.53 -11.44 -3.21
CA ARG A 136 -7.08 -11.10 -3.20
C ARG A 136 -6.64 -10.26 -1.99
N ASN A 137 -7.56 -9.95 -1.07
CA ASN A 137 -7.34 -9.05 0.06
C ASN A 137 -6.64 -7.76 -0.36
N ALA A 138 -7.09 -7.20 -1.49
CA ALA A 138 -6.51 -6.04 -2.10
C ALA A 138 -6.65 -4.83 -1.17
N SER A 139 -5.59 -4.04 -1.08
CA SER A 139 -5.57 -2.85 -0.25
C SER A 139 -5.00 -1.66 -1.01
N ILE A 140 -5.55 -0.49 -0.73
CA ILE A 140 -5.04 0.78 -1.25
C ILE A 140 -4.37 1.53 -0.09
N ILE A 141 -3.06 1.71 -0.19
CA ILE A 141 -2.22 2.24 0.89
C ILE A 141 -1.46 3.47 0.40
N PRO A 142 -1.64 4.64 1.04
CA PRO A 142 -0.80 5.81 0.76
C PRO A 142 0.63 5.57 1.26
N VAL A 143 1.61 6.00 0.47
CA VAL A 143 3.03 5.87 0.80
C VAL A 143 3.44 6.93 1.83
N SER A 144 4.24 6.50 2.80
CA SER A 144 4.90 7.37 3.79
C SER A 144 6.29 7.73 3.29
N TYR A 145 6.61 9.03 3.30
CA TYR A 145 7.91 9.53 2.85
C TYR A 145 8.80 9.84 4.05
N ILE A 146 9.95 9.19 4.12
CA ILE A 146 10.85 9.19 5.28
C ILE A 146 12.30 9.42 4.84
N GLU A 147 13.13 9.99 5.73
CA GLU A 147 14.54 10.26 5.44
C GLU A 147 15.43 9.03 5.63
N GLN A 148 15.03 8.14 6.53
CA GLN A 148 15.73 6.90 6.86
C GLN A 148 14.78 5.71 6.69
N PRO A 149 15.30 4.50 6.43
CA PRO A 149 14.46 3.31 6.28
C PRO A 149 13.57 3.09 7.49
N ALA A 150 12.36 2.61 7.23
CA ALA A 150 11.45 2.28 8.31
C ALA A 150 12.03 1.15 9.17
N VAL A 151 11.88 1.24 10.48
CA VAL A 151 12.23 0.15 11.41
C VAL A 151 11.00 -0.67 11.72
N VAL A 152 11.08 -1.97 11.45
CA VAL A 152 10.05 -2.98 11.71
C VAL A 152 10.61 -3.94 12.74
N ASP A 153 9.92 -4.07 13.86
CA ASP A 153 10.33 -4.96 14.95
C ASP A 153 9.50 -6.24 14.89
N LYS A 154 10.18 -7.36 14.68
CA LYS A 154 9.56 -8.67 14.51
C LYS A 154 8.87 -9.15 15.79
N MET A 155 9.45 -8.83 16.96
CA MET A 155 8.84 -9.16 18.25
C MET A 155 7.54 -8.39 18.47
N LEU A 156 7.51 -7.09 18.15
CA LEU A 156 6.25 -6.31 18.18
C LEU A 156 5.22 -6.87 17.19
N TYR A 157 5.64 -7.39 16.05
CA TYR A 157 4.73 -8.00 15.09
C TYR A 157 4.10 -9.27 15.66
N SER A 158 4.90 -10.20 16.18
CA SER A 158 4.42 -11.43 16.83
C SER A 158 3.47 -11.13 17.98
N LEU A 159 3.89 -10.24 18.87
CA LEU A 159 3.09 -9.85 20.02
C LEU A 159 1.77 -9.19 19.61
N ALA A 160 1.78 -8.32 18.60
CA ALA A 160 0.54 -7.71 18.13
C ALA A 160 -0.41 -8.75 17.49
N ASN A 161 0.11 -9.77 16.79
CA ASN A 161 -0.72 -10.89 16.30
C ASN A 161 -1.32 -11.68 17.46
N ASP A 162 -0.51 -12.02 18.46
CA ASP A 162 -0.98 -12.75 19.64
C ASP A 162 -2.06 -11.96 20.40
N GLN A 163 -1.85 -10.66 20.58
CA GLN A 163 -2.84 -9.79 21.21
C GLN A 163 -4.12 -9.64 20.38
N VAL A 164 -4.07 -9.75 19.05
CA VAL A 164 -5.31 -9.85 18.26
C VAL A 164 -6.06 -11.13 18.63
N TRP A 165 -5.37 -12.28 18.61
CA TRP A 165 -5.96 -13.57 18.93
C TRP A 165 -6.52 -13.62 20.36
N TYR A 166 -5.74 -13.22 21.35
CA TYR A 166 -6.14 -13.19 22.76
C TYR A 166 -7.41 -12.36 22.97
N ASN A 167 -7.45 -11.13 22.44
CA ASN A 167 -8.60 -10.25 22.63
C ASN A 167 -9.83 -10.72 21.83
N GLU A 168 -9.66 -11.37 20.68
CA GLU A 168 -10.76 -12.00 19.94
C GLU A 168 -11.34 -13.17 20.73
N MET A 169 -10.50 -14.09 21.21
CA MET A 169 -10.90 -15.24 22.03
C MET A 169 -11.64 -14.78 23.30
N ALA A 170 -11.09 -13.80 24.03
CA ALA A 170 -11.72 -13.29 25.25
C ALA A 170 -13.10 -12.66 24.99
N LEU A 171 -13.28 -11.96 23.85
CA LEU A 171 -14.57 -11.39 23.46
C LEU A 171 -15.60 -12.45 23.04
N GLU A 172 -15.15 -13.58 22.51
CA GLU A 172 -16.00 -14.72 22.16
C GLU A 172 -16.44 -15.50 23.40
N GLU A 173 -15.53 -15.74 24.35
CA GLU A 173 -15.80 -16.49 25.58
C GLU A 173 -16.61 -15.68 26.60
N GLU A 174 -16.30 -14.38 26.74
CA GLU A 174 -16.94 -13.50 27.72
C GLU A 174 -17.56 -12.25 27.06
N PRO A 175 -18.55 -12.38 26.15
CA PRO A 175 -19.09 -11.26 25.38
C PRO A 175 -19.77 -10.17 26.22
N ASN A 176 -20.13 -10.50 27.48
CA ASN A 176 -20.70 -9.58 28.48
C ASN A 176 -19.88 -9.56 29.78
N GLY A 177 -18.60 -9.98 29.72
CA GLY A 177 -17.70 -9.97 30.87
C GLY A 177 -17.35 -8.56 31.35
N ASN A 178 -16.73 -8.49 32.54
CA ASN A 178 -16.38 -7.21 33.16
C ASN A 178 -15.29 -6.43 32.39
N TYR A 179 -14.53 -7.12 31.52
CA TYR A 179 -13.38 -6.57 30.79
C TYR A 179 -13.63 -6.38 29.28
N VAL A 180 -14.87 -6.46 28.82
CA VAL A 180 -15.22 -6.39 27.38
C VAL A 180 -14.72 -5.11 26.70
N ASN A 181 -14.71 -3.98 27.41
CA ASN A 181 -14.27 -2.70 26.84
C ASN A 181 -12.75 -2.67 26.67
N GLU A 182 -12.03 -3.22 27.64
CA GLU A 182 -10.59 -3.40 27.64
C GLU A 182 -10.18 -4.32 26.49
N TYR A 183 -10.88 -5.45 26.29
CA TYR A 183 -10.59 -6.35 25.18
C TYR A 183 -10.86 -5.72 23.82
N LYS A 184 -11.96 -4.96 23.68
CA LYS A 184 -12.24 -4.20 22.43
C LYS A 184 -11.14 -3.17 22.14
N GLN A 185 -10.65 -2.50 23.17
CA GLN A 185 -9.59 -1.50 23.04
C GLN A 185 -8.24 -2.16 22.71
N GLY A 186 -7.87 -3.25 23.40
CA GLY A 186 -6.68 -4.05 23.12
C GLY A 186 -6.66 -4.59 21.69
N LEU A 187 -7.79 -5.17 21.23
CA LEU A 187 -7.96 -5.63 19.86
C LEU A 187 -7.75 -4.51 18.83
N LYS A 188 -8.32 -3.33 19.09
CA LYS A 188 -8.18 -2.15 18.22
C LYS A 188 -6.72 -1.69 18.15
N ASP A 189 -6.04 -1.64 19.29
CA ASP A 189 -4.65 -1.18 19.37
C ASP A 189 -3.69 -2.17 18.70
N ALA A 190 -3.87 -3.48 18.93
CA ALA A 190 -3.10 -4.54 18.30
C ALA A 190 -3.26 -4.54 16.76
N ARG A 191 -4.50 -4.46 16.25
CA ARG A 191 -4.77 -4.34 14.81
C ARG A 191 -4.15 -3.07 14.21
N GLN A 192 -4.18 -1.95 14.95
CA GLN A 192 -3.59 -0.70 14.49
C GLN A 192 -2.05 -0.78 14.46
N LEU A 193 -1.43 -1.45 15.43
CA LEU A 193 0.01 -1.73 15.46
C LEU A 193 0.42 -2.61 14.27
N LEU A 194 -0.27 -3.73 14.02
CA LEU A 194 -0.03 -4.59 12.86
C LEU A 194 -0.14 -3.81 11.54
N LYS A 195 -1.20 -3.02 11.38
CA LYS A 195 -1.38 -2.17 10.19
C LYS A 195 -0.22 -1.18 10.00
N ASN A 196 0.31 -0.62 11.08
CA ASN A 196 1.42 0.32 11.03
C ASN A 196 2.74 -0.38 10.69
N LEU A 197 3.02 -1.54 11.31
CA LEU A 197 4.19 -2.37 10.99
C LEU A 197 4.16 -2.84 9.54
N TYR A 198 3.01 -3.31 9.07
CA TYR A 198 2.82 -3.70 7.68
C TYR A 198 3.03 -2.53 6.69
N LYS A 199 2.47 -1.35 6.96
CA LYS A 199 2.72 -0.18 6.12
C LYS A 199 4.20 0.18 6.02
N LYS A 200 4.96 0.01 7.10
CA LYS A 200 6.38 0.30 7.12
C LYS A 200 7.18 -0.60 6.17
N THR A 201 6.78 -1.86 5.99
CA THR A 201 7.48 -2.80 5.09
C THR A 201 7.21 -2.51 3.62
N ILE A 202 5.97 -2.13 3.26
CA ILE A 202 5.52 -2.13 1.86
C ILE A 202 5.17 -0.75 1.29
N ALA A 203 5.05 0.28 2.13
CA ALA A 203 4.56 1.59 1.75
C ALA A 203 5.38 2.73 2.39
N SER A 204 6.70 2.54 2.44
CA SER A 204 7.68 3.57 2.81
C SER A 204 8.58 3.89 1.62
N LYS A 205 8.95 5.15 1.45
CA LYS A 205 9.83 5.59 0.36
C LYS A 205 10.74 6.74 0.80
N PRO A 206 11.95 6.88 0.22
CA PRO A 206 12.80 8.02 0.50
C PRO A 206 12.10 9.37 0.22
N ILE A 207 12.37 10.38 1.05
CA ILE A 207 11.74 11.70 1.00
C ILE A 207 11.87 12.39 -0.38
N GLN A 208 12.90 12.04 -1.16
CA GLN A 208 13.17 12.54 -2.50
C GLN A 208 12.04 12.22 -3.48
N TRP A 209 11.28 11.16 -3.24
CA TRP A 209 10.13 10.76 -4.06
C TRP A 209 8.79 11.36 -3.59
N LYS A 210 8.79 12.25 -2.58
CA LYS A 210 7.57 12.83 -1.99
C LYS A 210 6.65 13.51 -3.01
N TYR A 211 7.23 14.03 -4.10
CA TYR A 211 6.48 14.68 -5.18
C TYR A 211 5.49 13.72 -5.87
N GLU A 212 5.69 12.40 -5.79
CA GLU A 212 4.80 11.45 -6.45
C GLU A 212 3.43 11.35 -5.78
N LYS A 213 3.31 11.72 -4.50
CA LYS A 213 2.10 11.54 -3.66
C LYS A 213 1.48 10.16 -3.89
N GLU A 214 2.33 9.16 -3.78
CA GLU A 214 2.11 7.80 -4.23
C GLU A 214 1.07 7.08 -3.37
N VAL A 215 0.24 6.28 -4.03
CA VAL A 215 -0.72 5.37 -3.41
C VAL A 215 -0.55 4.02 -4.10
N ARG A 216 -0.44 2.95 -3.32
CA ARG A 216 -0.22 1.59 -3.80
C ARG A 216 -1.50 0.78 -3.70
N LEU A 217 -1.93 0.21 -4.82
CA LEU A 217 -2.77 -0.98 -4.79
C LEU A 217 -1.85 -2.18 -4.55
N ILE A 218 -2.14 -2.95 -3.52
CA ILE A 218 -1.37 -4.13 -3.12
C ILE A 218 -2.30 -5.32 -3.12
N ILE A 219 -1.91 -6.37 -3.83
CA ILE A 219 -2.55 -7.69 -3.80
C ILE A 219 -1.51 -8.74 -3.39
N TYR A 220 -1.96 -9.86 -2.86
CA TYR A 220 -1.08 -10.96 -2.49
C TYR A 220 -1.19 -12.09 -3.49
N SER A 221 -0.04 -12.62 -3.89
CA SER A 221 0.02 -13.85 -4.67
C SER A 221 -0.12 -15.07 -3.76
N GLU A 222 -0.83 -16.08 -4.26
CA GLU A 222 -0.81 -17.43 -3.68
C GLU A 222 0.51 -18.17 -3.96
N ASN A 223 1.29 -17.70 -4.95
CA ASN A 223 2.54 -18.33 -5.37
C ASN A 223 3.74 -17.42 -5.04
N ASP A 224 4.87 -17.99 -4.64
CA ASP A 224 6.12 -17.26 -4.36
C ASP A 224 6.86 -16.78 -5.65
N SER A 225 6.14 -16.68 -6.77
CA SER A 225 6.70 -16.21 -8.04
C SER A 225 7.01 -14.71 -8.01
N SER A 226 8.13 -14.29 -8.59
CA SER A 226 8.43 -12.87 -8.80
C SER A 226 7.63 -12.24 -9.95
N ALA A 227 6.90 -13.04 -10.73
CA ALA A 227 6.06 -12.53 -11.81
C ALA A 227 4.98 -11.59 -11.28
N GLY A 228 4.68 -10.54 -12.04
CA GLY A 228 3.53 -9.68 -11.77
C GLY A 228 2.22 -10.35 -12.16
N GLU A 229 1.12 -9.82 -11.61
CA GLU A 229 -0.23 -10.34 -11.76
C GLU A 229 -1.21 -9.25 -12.15
N PHE A 230 -2.33 -9.63 -12.74
CA PHE A 230 -3.38 -8.70 -13.13
C PHE A 230 -4.47 -8.63 -12.07
N PHE A 231 -4.75 -7.41 -11.62
CA PHE A 231 -5.92 -7.08 -10.80
C PHE A 231 -7.05 -6.57 -11.70
N HIS A 232 -8.19 -7.23 -11.65
CA HIS A 232 -9.38 -6.83 -12.40
C HIS A 232 -10.20 -5.83 -11.60
N PHE A 233 -10.80 -4.86 -12.30
CA PHE A 233 -11.63 -3.84 -11.68
C PHE A 233 -12.87 -3.54 -12.53
N PRO A 234 -13.96 -3.02 -11.93
CA PRO A 234 -15.14 -2.66 -12.67
C PRO A 234 -14.87 -1.45 -13.57
N SER A 235 -15.38 -1.47 -14.81
CA SER A 235 -15.23 -0.34 -15.74
C SER A 235 -15.72 1.00 -15.17
N THR A 236 -16.67 0.97 -14.22
CA THR A 236 -17.23 2.15 -13.53
C THR A 236 -16.24 2.83 -12.58
N ALA A 237 -15.12 2.16 -12.23
CA ALA A 237 -14.03 2.74 -11.47
C ALA A 237 -13.27 3.81 -12.26
N ILE A 238 -13.25 3.74 -13.60
CA ILE A 238 -12.63 4.77 -14.44
C ILE A 238 -13.57 5.97 -14.53
N LYS A 239 -13.07 7.15 -14.16
CA LYS A 239 -13.82 8.42 -14.21
C LYS A 239 -13.38 9.31 -15.36
N SER A 240 -12.09 9.32 -15.68
CA SER A 240 -11.59 10.00 -16.86
C SER A 240 -10.33 9.36 -17.41
N VAL A 241 -10.11 9.56 -18.70
CA VAL A 241 -8.83 9.28 -19.37
C VAL A 241 -8.31 10.58 -19.94
N ILE A 242 -7.05 10.86 -19.61
CA ILE A 242 -6.38 12.12 -19.87
C ILE A 242 -5.20 11.85 -20.79
N VAL A 243 -5.25 12.29 -22.04
CA VAL A 243 -4.14 12.12 -22.99
C VAL A 243 -3.21 13.33 -22.94
N GLY A 244 -1.90 13.14 -23.05
CA GLY A 244 -0.97 14.25 -23.14
C GLY A 244 -1.03 14.96 -24.49
N GLU A 245 -0.78 16.27 -24.53
CA GLU A 245 -0.82 17.07 -25.76
C GLU A 245 0.20 16.64 -26.85
N LYS A 246 1.21 15.84 -26.50
CA LYS A 246 2.22 15.32 -27.45
C LYS A 246 1.94 13.87 -27.85
N ILE A 247 0.81 13.30 -27.44
CA ILE A 247 0.42 11.95 -27.85
C ILE A 247 0.28 11.89 -29.38
N ASP A 248 0.67 10.77 -29.96
CA ASP A 248 0.46 10.53 -31.39
C ASP A 248 -1.05 10.42 -31.70
N ALA A 249 -1.46 10.96 -32.85
CA ALA A 249 -2.87 11.09 -33.23
C ALA A 249 -3.56 9.73 -33.35
N LYS A 250 -2.87 8.69 -33.84
CA LYS A 250 -3.43 7.34 -33.97
C LYS A 250 -3.68 6.73 -32.60
N PHE A 251 -2.77 6.93 -31.65
CA PHE A 251 -2.96 6.46 -30.28
C PHE A 251 -4.05 7.23 -29.54
N LYS A 252 -4.17 8.55 -29.76
CA LYS A 252 -5.29 9.34 -29.24
C LYS A 252 -6.63 8.79 -29.72
N GLU A 253 -6.75 8.54 -31.02
CA GLU A 253 -7.97 8.00 -31.63
C GLU A 253 -8.28 6.60 -31.08
N THR A 254 -7.27 5.74 -30.97
CA THR A 254 -7.41 4.39 -30.38
C THR A 254 -7.94 4.46 -28.94
N ILE A 255 -7.39 5.34 -28.10
CA ILE A 255 -7.87 5.53 -26.72
C ILE A 255 -9.31 6.05 -26.71
N SER A 256 -9.65 7.00 -27.59
CA SER A 256 -11.00 7.55 -27.74
C SER A 256 -12.02 6.44 -28.04
N GLN A 257 -11.71 5.59 -29.02
CA GLN A 257 -12.55 4.46 -29.41
C GLN A 257 -12.72 3.42 -28.29
N ILE A 258 -11.64 3.10 -27.55
CA ILE A 258 -11.72 2.18 -26.40
C ILE A 258 -12.67 2.74 -25.33
N ILE A 259 -12.62 4.05 -25.08
CA ILE A 259 -13.50 4.70 -24.09
C ILE A 259 -14.96 4.63 -24.56
N ASP A 260 -15.23 4.94 -25.83
CA ASP A 260 -16.59 4.89 -26.39
C ASP A 260 -17.19 3.49 -26.37
N MET A 261 -16.38 2.47 -26.65
CA MET A 261 -16.80 1.06 -26.61
C MET A 261 -17.26 0.62 -25.22
N LYS A 262 -16.81 1.27 -24.14
CA LYS A 262 -17.26 0.95 -22.78
C LYS A 262 -18.70 1.39 -22.50
N ARG A 263 -19.25 2.31 -23.29
CA ARG A 263 -20.62 2.84 -23.12
C ARG A 263 -20.90 3.36 -21.71
N LEU A 264 -19.89 3.99 -21.11
CA LEU A 264 -19.94 4.60 -19.78
C LEU A 264 -19.61 6.09 -19.88
N PRO A 265 -20.07 6.93 -18.94
CA PRO A 265 -19.79 8.36 -18.92
C PRO A 265 -18.35 8.66 -18.45
N ILE A 266 -17.36 8.08 -19.13
CA ILE A 266 -15.94 8.32 -18.87
C ILE A 266 -15.53 9.61 -19.60
N LEU A 267 -15.01 10.58 -18.85
CA LEU A 267 -14.57 11.85 -19.43
C LEU A 267 -13.28 11.68 -20.24
N LYS A 268 -13.23 12.25 -21.44
CA LYS A 268 -12.04 12.36 -22.28
C LYS A 268 -11.41 13.74 -22.09
N LYS A 269 -10.18 13.80 -21.60
CA LYS A 269 -9.46 15.07 -21.33
C LYS A 269 -8.08 15.11 -21.99
N MET A 270 -7.59 16.30 -22.28
CA MET A 270 -6.25 16.53 -22.81
C MET A 270 -5.43 17.34 -21.81
N ALA A 271 -4.26 16.84 -21.46
CA ALA A 271 -3.27 17.52 -20.63
C ALA A 271 -2.39 18.41 -21.51
N LYS A 272 -2.51 19.73 -21.37
CA LYS A 272 -1.77 20.74 -22.14
C LYS A 272 -0.84 21.55 -21.26
N ARG A 273 0.28 22.01 -21.83
CA ARG A 273 1.12 22.99 -21.13
C ARG A 273 0.41 24.33 -21.12
N ASN A 274 0.32 24.95 -19.96
CA ASN A 274 -0.08 26.35 -19.87
C ASN A 274 1.01 27.21 -20.55
N PRO A 275 0.66 28.18 -21.42
CA PRO A 275 1.63 28.96 -22.18
C PRO A 275 2.38 30.02 -21.34
N THR A 276 1.90 30.33 -20.13
CA THR A 276 2.43 31.42 -19.28
C THR A 276 2.94 30.93 -17.92
N SER A 277 2.86 29.63 -17.62
CA SER A 277 3.32 29.05 -16.36
C SER A 277 3.75 27.60 -16.51
N TYR A 278 4.53 27.09 -15.55
CA TYR A 278 4.89 25.67 -15.47
C TYR A 278 3.75 24.83 -14.86
N GLN A 279 2.57 24.89 -15.50
CA GLN A 279 1.39 24.14 -15.10
C GLN A 279 0.83 23.33 -16.28
N ILE A 280 0.08 22.29 -15.95
CA ILE A 280 -0.65 21.48 -16.91
C ILE A 280 -2.14 21.75 -16.73
N GLU A 281 -2.80 22.12 -17.81
CA GLU A 281 -4.23 22.34 -17.89
C GLU A 281 -4.93 21.13 -18.49
N PHE A 282 -6.19 20.92 -18.10
CA PHE A 282 -6.97 19.75 -18.50
C PHE A 282 -8.26 20.20 -19.17
N GLU A 283 -8.35 19.95 -20.48
CA GLU A 283 -9.50 20.36 -21.29
C GLU A 283 -10.24 19.14 -21.85
N PRO A 284 -11.58 19.15 -21.92
CA PRO A 284 -12.31 18.10 -22.63
C PRO A 284 -11.89 17.99 -24.10
N PHE A 285 -11.94 16.78 -24.66
CA PHE A 285 -11.82 16.58 -26.11
C PHE A 285 -12.85 15.56 -26.60
N ASN A 286 -13.20 15.65 -27.88
CA ASN A 286 -14.09 14.72 -28.56
C ASN A 286 -13.33 13.54 -29.14
#